data_AF-A0A1F4A6H1-F1
#
_entry.id   AF-A0A1F4A6H1-F1
#
_cell.length_a   1.000
_cell.length_b   1.000
_cell.length_c   1.000
_cell.angle_alpha   90.00
_cell.angle_beta   90.00
_cell.angle_gamma   90.00
#
_symmetry.space_group_name_H-M   'P 1'
#
loop_
_entity.id
_entity.type
_entity.pdbx_description
1 polymer ?
#
loop_
_entity_poly.entity_id
_entity_poly.type
_entity_poly.pdbx_seq_one_letter_code
_entity_poly.pdbx_strand_id
1 'polypeptide(L)'
;MLHHERGLQISPGLAKVYKNQLEHDPMNLDRARAIASSTDPIPVGILYRNPEIPCYEDLRRSDKLRTNEFIKRGLDTEFDKFTVWPQEAGEQQAA
;
A
#
# COMPACT_ATOMS: atom_id res chain seq x y z
N MET A 1 12.85 -18.37 14.91
CA MET A 1 11.57 -17.64 14.94
C MET A 1 11.70 -16.46 15.89
N LEU A 2 11.20 -15.30 15.50
CA LEU A 2 11.23 -14.09 16.31
C LEU A 2 10.01 -14.06 17.22
N HIS A 3 10.23 -14.01 18.53
CA HIS A 3 9.20 -13.93 19.55
C HIS A 3 9.18 -12.53 20.17
N HIS A 4 7.96 -12.02 20.39
CA HIS A 4 7.68 -10.77 21.09
C HIS A 4 6.18 -10.69 21.40
N GLU A 5 5.80 -10.01 22.48
CA GLU A 5 4.39 -9.78 22.85
C GLU A 5 3.63 -8.99 21.76
N ARG A 6 4.27 -7.96 21.21
CA ARG A 6 3.76 -7.17 20.06
C ARG A 6 3.95 -7.84 18.69
N GLY A 7 4.45 -9.08 18.69
CA GLY A 7 4.80 -9.85 17.50
C GLY A 7 3.67 -10.74 16.99
N LEU A 8 4.03 -11.72 16.15
CA LEU A 8 3.10 -12.76 15.72
C LEU A 8 2.85 -13.74 16.86
N GLN A 9 1.59 -13.83 17.30
CA GLN A 9 1.18 -14.83 18.29
C GLN A 9 0.91 -16.16 17.61
N ILE A 10 1.62 -17.20 18.01
CA ILE A 10 1.50 -18.54 17.43
C ILE A 10 0.85 -19.51 18.39
N SER A 11 0.18 -20.53 17.84
CA SER A 11 -0.43 -21.58 18.66
C SER A 11 0.64 -22.41 19.38
N PRO A 12 0.30 -22.99 20.56
CA PRO A 12 1.24 -23.84 21.30
C PRO A 12 1.76 -25.05 20.50
N GLY A 13 0.95 -25.57 19.57
CA GLY A 13 1.36 -26.66 18.69
C GLY A 13 2.45 -26.25 17.70
N LEU A 14 2.32 -25.06 17.11
CA LEU A 14 3.31 -24.52 16.16
C LEU A 14 4.59 -24.07 16.86
N ALA A 15 4.50 -23.60 18.11
CA ALA A 15 5.66 -23.20 18.91
C ALA A 15 6.65 -24.35 19.14
N LYS A 16 6.14 -25.59 19.24
CA LYS A 16 6.96 -26.80 19.38
C LYS A 16 7.75 -27.14 18.12
N VAL A 17 7.28 -26.73 16.94
CA VAL A 17 7.95 -26.96 15.65
C VAL A 17 9.17 -26.04 15.53
N TYR A 18 9.02 -24.78 15.92
CA TYR A 18 10.10 -23.80 15.91
C TYR A 18 10.98 -23.90 17.17
N LYS A 19 11.95 -24.82 17.11
CA LYS A 19 12.90 -25.06 18.21
C LYS A 19 13.84 -23.89 18.49
N ASN A 20 14.25 -23.18 17.43
CA ASN A 20 15.14 -22.01 17.53
C ASN A 20 14.29 -20.75 17.63
N GLN A 21 14.09 -20.27 18.85
CA GLN A 21 13.37 -19.03 19.14
C GLN A 21 14.33 -17.96 19.62
N LEU A 22 14.09 -16.72 19.18
CA LEU A 22 14.89 -15.56 19.54
C LEU A 22 13.93 -14.48 20.03
N GLU A 23 14.16 -14.01 21.25
CA GLU A 23 13.48 -12.81 21.75
C GLU A 23 13.95 -11.59 20.97
N HIS A 24 13.00 -10.83 20.43
CA HIS A 24 13.28 -9.74 19.49
C HIS A 24 12.27 -8.62 19.64
N ASP A 25 12.71 -7.39 19.85
CA ASP A 25 11.81 -6.22 19.83
C ASP A 25 11.61 -5.70 18.38
N PRO A 26 10.38 -5.76 17.83
CA PRO A 26 10.08 -5.24 16.49
C PRO A 26 10.28 -3.73 16.32
N MET A 27 10.45 -2.96 17.41
CA MET A 27 10.74 -1.53 17.32
C MET A 27 12.24 -1.23 17.11
N ASN A 28 13.12 -2.21 17.34
CA ASN A 28 14.56 -2.02 17.21
C ASN A 28 15.03 -2.27 15.76
N LEU A 29 15.16 -1.18 14.99
CA LEU A 29 15.55 -1.23 13.59
C LEU A 29 16.95 -1.81 13.36
N ASP A 30 17.92 -1.50 14.21
CA ASP A 30 19.29 -1.99 14.05
C ASP A 30 19.38 -3.50 14.30
N ARG A 31 18.68 -3.98 15.33
CA ARG A 31 18.57 -5.41 15.60
C ARG A 31 17.86 -6.13 14.46
N ALA A 32 16.78 -5.56 13.94
CA ALA A 32 16.04 -6.11 12.80
C ALA A 32 16.93 -6.26 11.56
N ARG A 33 17.75 -5.25 11.24
CA ARG A 33 18.71 -5.30 10.11
C ARG A 33 19.77 -6.37 10.28
N ALA A 34 20.33 -6.49 11.49
CA ALA A 34 21.31 -7.53 11.79
C ALA A 34 20.72 -8.94 11.59
N ILE A 35 19.50 -9.16 12.06
CA ILE A 35 18.78 -10.43 11.88
C ILE A 35 18.47 -10.69 10.40
N ALA A 36 18.02 -9.67 9.67
CA ALA A 36 17.67 -9.79 8.25
C ALA A 36 18.89 -10.09 7.34
N SER A 37 20.10 -9.78 7.82
CA SER A 37 21.35 -10.05 7.10
C SER A 37 21.81 -11.51 7.25
N SER A 38 21.19 -12.29 8.16
CA SER A 38 21.47 -13.72 8.32
C SER A 38 20.87 -14.52 7.17
N THR A 39 21.66 -15.42 6.60
CA THR A 39 21.24 -16.33 5.52
C THR A 39 20.81 -17.70 6.02
N ASP A 40 21.34 -18.16 7.17
CA ASP A 40 20.96 -19.41 7.81
C ASP A 40 21.18 -19.30 9.34
N PRO A 41 20.16 -19.54 10.18
CA PRO A 41 18.77 -19.85 9.84
C PRO A 41 18.04 -18.63 9.23
N ILE A 42 17.11 -18.90 8.30
CA ILE A 42 16.21 -17.89 7.75
C ILE A 42 15.27 -17.40 8.86
N PRO A 43 15.23 -16.09 9.15
CA PRO A 43 14.37 -15.56 10.20
C PRO A 43 12.89 -15.63 9.80
N VAL A 44 12.05 -16.13 10.71
CA VAL A 44 10.59 -16.17 10.56
C VAL A 44 9.96 -15.38 11.69
N GLY A 45 9.13 -14.39 11.35
CA GLY A 45 8.44 -13.50 12.30
C GLY A 45 8.43 -12.06 11.80
N ILE A 46 7.97 -11.13 12.67
CA ILE A 46 8.01 -9.70 12.37
C ILE A 46 9.43 -9.18 12.63
N LEU A 47 10.14 -8.79 11.57
CA LEU A 47 11.47 -8.19 11.68
C LEU A 47 11.40 -6.78 12.25
N TYR A 48 10.54 -5.93 11.69
CA TYR A 48 10.40 -4.54 12.13
C TYR A 48 8.97 -4.04 11.96
N ARG A 49 8.48 -3.26 12.93
CA ARG A 49 7.20 -2.56 12.86
C ARG A 49 7.25 -1.32 13.75
N ASN A 50 7.03 -0.15 13.16
CA ASN A 50 6.83 1.10 13.89
C ASN A 50 5.43 1.69 13.60
N PRO A 51 4.46 1.56 14.53
CA PRO A 51 3.12 2.11 14.39
C PRO A 51 3.03 3.64 14.42
N GLU A 52 4.10 4.34 14.84
CA GLU A 52 4.13 5.81 14.90
C GLU A 52 4.34 6.45 13.52
N ILE A 53 4.74 5.65 12.53
CA ILE A 53 4.96 6.11 11.16
C ILE A 53 3.68 5.91 10.35
N PRO A 54 3.14 6.97 9.72
CA PRO A 54 1.92 6.86 8.94
C PRO A 54 2.12 5.97 7.72
N CYS A 55 1.09 5.21 7.36
CA CYS A 55 1.07 4.46 6.12
C CYS A 55 0.81 5.41 4.94
N TYR A 56 1.11 4.92 3.73
CA TYR A 56 0.89 5.69 2.51
C TYR A 56 -0.54 6.23 2.38
N GLU A 57 -1.53 5.41 2.73
CA GLU A 57 -2.95 5.79 2.69
C GLU A 57 -3.33 6.81 3.77
N ASP A 58 -2.58 6.92 4.87
CA ASP A 58 -2.82 7.95 5.88
C ASP A 58 -2.38 9.33 5.38
N LEU A 59 -1.33 9.38 4.54
CA LEU A 59 -0.80 10.62 3.97
C LEU A 59 -1.49 11.01 2.66
N ARG A 60 -1.84 10.04 1.81
CA ARG A 60 -2.40 10.28 0.48
C ARG A 60 -3.92 10.46 0.49
N ARG A 61 -4.59 10.15 1.60
CA ARG A 61 -6.05 10.29 1.69
C ARG A 61 -6.44 11.69 1.26
N SER A 62 -7.12 11.78 0.12
CA SER A 62 -7.66 13.03 -0.37
C SER A 62 -8.94 13.31 0.40
N ASP A 63 -9.04 14.49 0.99
CA ASP A 63 -10.27 14.96 1.65
C ASP A 63 -11.43 15.15 0.65
N LYS A 64 -11.13 15.18 -0.66
CA LYS A 64 -12.14 15.27 -1.71
C LYS A 64 -12.81 13.91 -1.95
N LEU A 65 -14.11 13.89 -1.80
CA LEU A 65 -14.97 12.78 -2.25
C LEU A 65 -14.87 12.62 -3.77
N ARG A 66 -14.53 11.42 -4.23
CA ARG A 66 -14.51 11.07 -5.65
C ARG A 66 -15.90 10.57 -6.08
N THR A 67 -16.82 11.49 -6.31
CA THR A 67 -18.16 11.15 -6.84
C THR A 67 -18.08 10.83 -8.33
N ASN A 68 -19.08 10.10 -8.84
CA ASN A 68 -19.16 9.79 -10.28
C ASN A 68 -19.18 11.07 -11.13
N GLU A 69 -19.89 12.10 -10.70
CA GLU A 69 -19.95 13.39 -11.39
C GLU A 69 -18.58 14.09 -11.41
N PHE A 70 -17.85 14.08 -10.29
CA PHE A 70 -16.49 14.65 -10.21
C PHE A 70 -15.53 13.95 -11.18
N ILE A 71 -15.59 12.62 -11.23
CA ILE A 71 -14.76 11.82 -12.13
C ILE A 71 -15.15 12.10 -13.59
N LYS A 72 -16.45 12.08 -13.91
CA LYS A 72 -16.95 12.32 -15.26
C LYS A 72 -16.51 13.68 -15.77
N ARG A 73 -16.71 14.76 -15.00
CA ARG A 73 -16.27 16.10 -15.37
C ARG A 73 -14.76 16.18 -15.61
N GLY A 74 -13.97 15.52 -14.75
CA GLY A 74 -12.52 15.45 -14.92
C GLY A 74 -12.13 14.77 -16.23
N LEU A 75 -12.75 13.65 -16.56
CA LEU A 75 -12.52 12.93 -17.81
C LEU A 75 -12.95 13.74 -19.03
N ASP A 76 -14.17 14.29 -19.02
CA ASP A 76 -14.70 15.11 -20.11
C ASP A 76 -13.76 16.30 -20.39
N THR A 77 -13.27 16.97 -19.34
CA THR A 77 -12.30 18.09 -19.47
C THR A 77 -10.99 17.65 -20.13
N GLU A 78 -10.48 16.46 -19.80
CA GLU A 78 -9.25 15.95 -20.41
C GLU A 78 -9.47 15.48 -21.85
N PHE A 79 -10.63 14.90 -22.16
CA PHE A 79 -10.99 14.47 -23.50
C PHE A 79 -11.25 15.63 -24.45
N ASP A 80 -11.91 16.70 -23.97
CA ASP A 80 -12.20 17.90 -24.77
C ASP A 80 -10.95 18.56 -25.34
N LYS A 81 -9.78 18.40 -24.70
CA LYS A 81 -8.49 18.86 -25.24
C LYS A 81 -8.12 18.21 -26.58
N PHE A 82 -8.63 17.01 -26.82
CA PHE A 82 -8.35 16.20 -28.00
C PHE A 82 -9.59 15.97 -28.87
N THR A 83 -10.76 16.45 -28.44
CA THR A 83 -12.00 16.35 -29.21
C THR A 83 -11.93 17.24 -30.45
N VAL A 84 -12.02 16.62 -31.63
CA VAL A 84 -12.20 17.33 -32.90
C VAL A 84 -13.68 17.46 -33.19
N TRP A 85 -14.20 18.68 -33.12
CA TRP A 85 -15.59 18.96 -33.48
C TRP A 85 -15.69 19.09 -35.01
N PRO A 86 -16.61 18.38 -35.67
CA PRO A 86 -16.88 18.63 -37.07
C PRO A 86 -17.38 20.08 -37.22
N GLN A 87 -16.76 20.85 -38.11
CA GLN A 87 -17.29 22.16 -38.48
C GLN A 87 -18.73 21.96 -38.99
N GLU A 88 -19.63 22.82 -38.50
CA GLU A 88 -21.04 22.84 -38.84
C GLU A 88 -21.25 22.44 -40.30
N ALA A 89 -22.13 21.47 -40.53
CA ALA A 89 -22.68 21.20 -41.85
C ALA A 89 -23.36 22.49 -42.31
N GLY A 90 -22.58 23.37 -42.92
CA GLY A 90 -23.02 24.65 -43.45
C GLY A 90 -24.15 24.37 -44.42
N GLU A 91 -25.32 24.92 -44.11
CA GLU A 91 -26.24 25.54 -45.05
C GLU A 91 -25.91 25.30 -46.54
N GLN A 92 -26.23 24.11 -47.06
CA GLN A 92 -26.19 23.84 -48.49
C GLN A 92 -27.05 22.61 -48.79
N GLN A 93 -28.36 22.86 -48.88
CA GLN A 93 -29.27 22.26 -49.88
C GLN A 93 -30.63 22.94 -49.77
N ALA A 94 -30.66 24.22 -50.17
CA ALA A 94 -31.85 24.82 -50.76
C ALA A 94 -31.54 25.01 -52.25
N ALA A 95 -32.04 24.09 -53.07
CA ALA A 95 -32.27 24.24 -54.51
C ALA A 95 -33.25 23.15 -54.95
#